data_AF-A0A849RJM7-F1
#
_entry.id   AF-A0A849RJM7-F1
#
_cell.length_a   1.000
_cell.length_b   1.000
_cell.length_c   1.000
_cell.angle_alpha   90.00
_cell.angle_beta   90.00
_cell.angle_gamma   90.00
#
_symmetry.space_group_name_H-M   'P 1'
#
loop_
_entity.id
_entity.type
_entity.pdbx_description
1 polymer ?
#
loop_
_entity_poly.entity_id
_entity_poly.type
_entity_poly.pdbx_seq_one_letter_code
_entity_poly.pdbx_strand_id
1 'polypeptide(L)'
;MKKIVINTSNEEFCVSHKAFMRLRELGQVEALGEANPGVYWPNAAAVREPSLNQCGRLIPRDDQHLVRVVEELASEANGHCAELKVVSIPDDVKWQIQNVGGQERISEVHRTWC
;
A
#
# COMPACT_ATOMS: atom_id res chain seq x y z
N MET A 1 2.26 -17.34 8.49
CA MET A 1 3.21 -16.28 8.11
C MET A 1 2.38 -15.07 7.76
N LYS A 2 2.65 -13.91 8.37
CA LYS A 2 1.92 -12.67 8.11
C LYS A 2 2.62 -11.93 6.97
N LYS A 3 1.85 -11.44 6.01
CA LYS A 3 2.35 -10.64 4.88
C LYS A 3 2.00 -9.17 5.11
N ILE A 4 2.96 -8.30 4.82
CA ILE A 4 2.83 -6.85 5.00
C ILE A 4 3.33 -6.16 3.74
N VAL A 5 2.61 -5.13 3.30
CA VAL A 5 2.96 -4.30 2.15
C VAL A 5 3.68 -3.03 2.60
N ILE A 6 4.88 -2.83 2.06
CA ILE A 6 5.72 -1.64 2.30
C ILE A 6 6.00 -0.89 1.00
N ASN A 7 6.28 0.40 1.13
CA ASN A 7 6.81 1.24 0.06
C ASN A 7 8.34 1.34 0.14
N THR A 8 9.04 0.92 -0.91
CA THR A 8 10.50 1.04 -1.03
C THR A 8 10.95 2.26 -1.81
N SER A 9 10.01 3.10 -2.26
CA SER A 9 10.31 4.43 -2.81
C SER A 9 10.58 5.45 -1.71
N ASN A 10 11.17 6.59 -2.09
CA ASN A 10 11.35 7.76 -1.22
C ASN A 10 10.07 8.59 -1.04
N GLU A 11 9.05 8.31 -1.85
CA GLU A 11 7.75 8.98 -1.79
C GLU A 11 6.79 8.31 -0.81
N GLU A 12 5.61 8.89 -0.62
CA GLU A 12 4.60 8.33 0.26
C GLU A 12 3.97 7.05 -0.30
N PHE A 13 3.55 6.15 0.59
CA PHE A 13 2.80 4.96 0.19
C PHE A 13 1.47 5.34 -0.44
N CYS A 14 1.25 4.84 -1.65
CA CYS A 14 -0.03 4.89 -2.32
C CYS A 14 -0.17 3.71 -3.29
N VAL A 15 -1.41 3.28 -3.52
CA VAL A 15 -1.74 2.27 -4.54
C VAL A 15 -2.22 2.96 -5.81
N SER A 16 -2.02 2.29 -6.94
CA SER A 16 -2.53 2.76 -8.22
C SER A 16 -4.06 2.78 -8.26
N HIS A 17 -4.64 3.57 -9.15
CA HIS A 17 -6.07 3.55 -9.41
C HIS A 17 -6.58 2.14 -9.76
N LYS A 18 -5.80 1.37 -10.53
CA LYS A 18 -6.14 -0.02 -10.88
C LYS A 18 -6.20 -0.92 -9.63
N ALA A 19 -5.20 -0.83 -8.75
CA ALA A 19 -5.19 -1.56 -7.49
C ALA A 19 -6.32 -1.10 -6.56
N PHE A 20 -6.57 0.19 -6.48
CA PHE A 20 -7.64 0.76 -5.66
C PHE A 20 -9.03 0.29 -6.08
N MET A 21 -9.30 0.25 -7.39
CA MET A 21 -10.55 -0.33 -7.92
C MET A 21 -10.67 -1.81 -7.59
N ARG A 22 -9.58 -2.57 -7.71
CA ARG A 22 -9.56 -3.99 -7.33
C ARG A 22 -9.83 -4.20 -5.84
N LEU A 23 -9.31 -3.34 -4.98
CA LEU A 23 -9.56 -3.37 -3.52
C LEU A 23 -11.04 -3.12 -3.20
N ARG A 24 -11.69 -2.22 -3.93
CA ARG A 24 -13.14 -1.99 -3.81
C ARG A 24 -13.96 -3.18 -4.26
N GLU A 25 -13.60 -3.82 -5.38
CA GLU A 25 -14.26 -5.06 -5.83
C GLU A 25 -14.16 -6.18 -4.78
N LEU A 26 -13.04 -6.24 -4.06
CA LEU A 26 -12.82 -7.19 -2.97
C LEU A 26 -13.52 -6.79 -1.66
N GLY A 27 -14.14 -5.61 -1.59
CA GLY A 27 -14.89 -5.15 -0.43
C GLY A 27 -14.02 -4.55 0.68
N GLN A 28 -12.82 -4.05 0.37
CA GLN A 28 -11.93 -3.45 1.36
C GLN A 28 -12.55 -2.14 1.91
N VAL A 29 -12.70 -2.05 3.24
CA VAL A 29 -13.51 -1.03 3.92
C VAL A 29 -12.99 0.39 3.71
N GLU A 30 -11.69 0.61 3.87
CA GLU A 30 -11.08 1.93 3.71
C GLU A 30 -11.14 2.40 2.25
N ALA A 31 -10.91 1.50 1.29
CA ALA A 31 -11.01 1.78 -0.14
C ALA A 31 -12.43 2.14 -0.57
N LEU A 32 -13.45 1.52 0.05
CA LEU A 32 -14.85 1.86 -0.18
C LEU A 32 -15.23 3.23 0.40
N GLY A 33 -14.65 3.60 1.55
CA GLY A 33 -14.91 4.88 2.23
C GLY A 33 -14.15 6.07 1.65
N GLU A 34 -12.97 5.85 1.07
CA GLU A 34 -12.13 6.90 0.51
C GLU A 34 -12.68 7.41 -0.83
N ALA A 35 -12.74 8.72 -1.04
CA ALA A 35 -13.20 9.29 -2.31
C ALA A 35 -12.23 8.95 -3.45
N ASN A 36 -12.75 8.59 -4.63
CA ASN A 36 -11.95 8.34 -5.83
C ASN A 36 -12.30 9.33 -6.94
N PRO A 37 -11.61 10.48 -7.03
CA PRO A 37 -11.80 11.42 -8.13
C PRO A 37 -11.39 10.83 -9.50
N GLY A 38 -10.52 9.82 -9.52
CA GLY A 38 -10.04 9.15 -10.73
C GLY A 38 -11.13 8.44 -11.53
N VAL A 39 -12.28 8.10 -10.90
CA VAL A 39 -13.44 7.49 -11.59
C VAL A 39 -13.96 8.38 -12.72
N TYR A 40 -13.93 9.70 -12.54
CA TYR A 40 -14.47 10.65 -13.51
C TYR A 40 -13.50 10.96 -14.65
N TRP A 41 -12.21 10.68 -14.47
CA TRP A 41 -11.16 10.92 -15.48
C TRP A 41 -10.18 9.74 -15.58
N PRO A 42 -10.60 8.58 -16.12
CA PRO A 42 -9.78 7.37 -16.17
C PRO A 42 -8.49 7.53 -16.99
N ASN A 43 -8.52 8.36 -18.04
CA ASN A 43 -7.33 8.66 -18.85
C ASN A 43 -6.33 9.57 -18.11
N ALA A 44 -6.81 10.38 -17.16
CA ALA A 44 -5.98 11.23 -16.31
C ALA A 44 -5.60 10.55 -14.99
N ALA A 45 -6.17 9.40 -14.64
CA ALA A 45 -5.76 8.60 -13.47
C ALA A 45 -4.51 7.72 -13.76
N ALA A 46 -3.78 8.02 -14.83
CA ALA A 46 -2.56 7.31 -15.20
C ALA A 46 -1.41 7.62 -14.21
N VAL A 47 -0.39 6.75 -14.17
CA VAL A 47 0.77 6.79 -13.25
C VAL A 47 1.44 8.17 -13.15
N ARG A 48 1.35 8.99 -14.20
CA ARG A 48 2.00 10.30 -14.31
C ARG A 48 1.24 11.47 -13.71
N GLU A 49 -0.03 11.32 -13.34
CA GLU A 49 -0.83 12.39 -12.73
C GLU A 49 -0.90 12.21 -11.21
N PRO A 50 -0.16 13.02 -10.43
CA PRO A 50 -0.06 12.83 -8.98
C PRO A 50 -1.40 12.98 -8.27
N SER A 51 -2.27 13.87 -8.76
CA SER A 51 -3.52 14.24 -8.10
C SER A 51 -4.60 13.15 -8.13
N LEU A 52 -4.47 12.15 -9.01
CA LEU A 52 -5.51 11.13 -9.25
C LEU A 52 -5.02 9.69 -9.00
N ASN A 53 -3.74 9.51 -8.66
CA ASN A 53 -3.12 8.18 -8.49
C ASN A 53 -2.40 8.03 -7.14
N GLN A 54 -2.99 8.61 -6.08
CA GLN A 54 -2.49 8.59 -4.70
C GLN A 54 -3.58 8.10 -3.73
N CYS A 55 -4.12 6.89 -3.95
CA CYS A 55 -5.20 6.35 -3.12
C CYS A 55 -4.72 5.30 -2.12
N GLY A 56 -5.58 4.94 -1.16
CA GLY A 56 -5.42 3.78 -0.29
C GLY A 56 -4.42 3.96 0.85
N ARG A 57 -4.10 5.20 1.21
CA ARG A 57 -3.15 5.53 2.29
C ARG A 57 -3.61 5.03 3.67
N LEU A 58 -4.93 4.94 3.86
CA LEU A 58 -5.55 4.50 5.11
C LEU A 58 -5.66 2.98 5.23
N ILE A 59 -5.42 2.23 4.15
CA ILE A 59 -5.54 0.78 4.13
C ILE A 59 -4.49 0.17 5.07
N PRO A 60 -4.88 -0.74 5.99
CA PRO A 60 -3.93 -1.43 6.85
C PRO A 60 -2.86 -2.17 6.03
N ARG A 61 -1.60 -2.06 6.43
CA ARG A 61 -0.47 -2.64 5.65
C ARG A 61 -0.42 -4.17 5.69
N ASP A 62 -1.10 -4.79 6.66
CA ASP A 62 -1.30 -6.23 6.74
C ASP A 62 -2.70 -6.68 6.27
N ASP A 63 -3.44 -5.82 5.59
CA ASP A 63 -4.74 -6.17 4.99
C ASP A 63 -4.57 -7.27 3.93
N GLN A 64 -5.36 -8.33 4.04
CA GLN A 64 -5.25 -9.49 3.16
C GLN A 64 -5.65 -9.15 1.71
N HIS A 65 -6.60 -8.23 1.50
CA HIS A 65 -6.97 -7.77 0.17
C HIS A 65 -5.85 -6.91 -0.42
N LEU A 66 -5.22 -6.04 0.38
CA LEU A 66 -4.06 -5.26 -0.06
C LEU A 66 -2.92 -6.16 -0.54
N VAL A 67 -2.53 -7.14 0.29
CA VAL A 67 -1.49 -8.11 -0.06
C VAL A 67 -1.85 -8.83 -1.36
N ARG A 68 -3.07 -9.33 -1.46
CA ARG A 68 -3.55 -10.05 -2.64
C ARG A 68 -3.45 -9.18 -3.90
N VAL A 69 -3.87 -7.92 -3.83
CA VAL A 69 -3.85 -7.02 -5.00
C VAL A 69 -2.42 -6.67 -5.41
N VAL A 70 -1.52 -6.43 -4.45
CA VAL A 70 -0.10 -6.18 -4.76
C VAL A 70 0.56 -7.41 -5.37
N GLU A 71 0.23 -8.62 -4.91
CA GLU A 71 0.74 -9.86 -5.51
C GLU A 71 0.15 -10.12 -6.91
N GLU A 72 -1.14 -9.84 -7.12
CA GLU A 72 -1.83 -10.02 -8.41
C GLU A 72 -1.35 -9.01 -9.48
N LEU A 73 -1.17 -7.74 -9.11
CA LEU A 73 -0.87 -6.66 -10.05
C LEU A 73 0.62 -6.30 -10.12
N ALA A 74 1.44 -6.76 -9.17
CA ALA A 74 2.86 -6.45 -9.09
C ALA A 74 3.14 -4.95 -9.27
N SER A 75 3.95 -4.56 -10.26
CA SER A 75 4.29 -3.15 -10.52
C SER A 75 3.11 -2.29 -10.97
N GLU A 76 2.01 -2.88 -11.46
CA GLU A 76 0.78 -2.14 -11.78
C GLU A 76 0.02 -1.72 -10.51
N ALA A 77 0.35 -2.28 -9.35
CA ALA A 77 -0.22 -1.84 -8.07
C ALA A 77 0.39 -0.52 -7.57
N ASN A 78 1.53 -0.12 -8.13
CA ASN A 78 2.28 1.04 -7.66
C ASN A 78 1.54 2.34 -7.97
N GLY A 79 1.23 3.11 -6.93
CA GLY A 79 0.72 4.46 -7.06
C GLY A 79 1.78 5.44 -7.63
N HIS A 80 1.45 6.72 -7.65
CA HIS A 80 2.35 7.74 -8.17
C HIS A 80 3.70 7.75 -7.43
N CYS A 81 4.78 7.44 -8.18
CA CYS A 81 6.15 7.37 -7.66
C CYS A 81 6.33 6.45 -6.44
N ALA A 82 5.41 5.50 -6.19
CA ALA A 82 5.53 4.49 -5.17
C ALA A 82 6.15 3.20 -5.73
N GLU A 83 6.79 2.41 -4.88
CA GLU A 83 7.26 1.07 -5.21
C GLU A 83 6.84 0.11 -4.12
N LEU A 84 5.80 -0.69 -4.39
CA LEU A 84 5.20 -1.56 -3.38
C LEU A 84 5.87 -2.93 -3.37
N LYS A 85 6.16 -3.42 -2.15
CA LYS A 85 6.74 -4.74 -1.93
C LYS A 85 6.03 -5.47 -0.81
N VAL A 86 5.76 -6.74 -1.02
CA VAL A 86 5.22 -7.65 0.00
C VAL A 86 6.37 -8.32 0.74
N VAL A 87 6.34 -8.24 2.06
CA VAL A 87 7.31 -8.88 2.97
C VAL A 87 6.57 -9.85 3.88
N SER A 88 7.15 -11.03 4.08
CA SER A 88 6.62 -12.04 4.99
C SER A 88 7.36 -12.01 6.32
N ILE A 89 6.61 -12.01 7.42
CA ILE A 89 7.11 -12.08 8.79
C ILE A 89 6.44 -13.23 9.55
N PRO A 90 7.01 -13.68 10.69
CA PRO A 90 6.33 -14.62 11.58
C PRO A 90 5.01 -14.04 12.13
N ASP A 91 4.02 -14.90 12.40
CA ASP A 91 2.67 -14.46 12.84
C ASP A 91 2.64 -13.93 14.28
N ASP A 92 3.60 -14.35 15.09
CA ASP A 92 3.71 -14.09 16.54
C ASP A 92 4.59 -12.87 16.87
N VAL A 93 5.08 -12.16 15.86
CA VAL A 93 5.97 -11.02 16.04
C VAL A 93 5.20 -9.70 15.95
N LYS A 94 5.38 -8.84 16.96
CA LYS A 94 4.94 -7.45 16.89
C LYS A 94 5.89 -6.68 15.97
N TRP A 95 5.34 -5.93 15.04
CA TRP A 95 6.12 -5.21 14.04
C TRP A 95 5.74 -3.74 13.99
N GLN A 96 6.66 -2.94 13.46
CA GLN A 96 6.46 -1.54 13.13
C GLN A 96 7.11 -1.23 11.79
N ILE A 97 6.57 -0.24 11.08
CA ILE A 97 7.23 0.32 9.90
C ILE A 97 8.18 1.42 10.36
N GLN A 98 9.44 1.32 9.95
CA GLN A 98 10.44 2.35 10.12
C GLN A 98 10.76 2.96 8.76
N ASN A 99 10.85 4.28 8.67
CA ASN A 99 11.40 4.94 7.50
C ASN A 99 12.92 5.08 7.69
N VAL A 100 13.70 4.43 6.84
CA VAL A 100 15.17 4.48 6.87
C VAL A 100 15.65 5.04 5.55
N GLY A 101 15.97 6.34 5.53
CA GLY A 101 16.51 7.02 4.35
C GLY A 101 15.49 7.18 3.22
N GLY A 102 14.21 7.41 3.55
CA GLY A 102 13.13 7.60 2.60
C GLY A 102 12.29 6.34 2.38
N GLN A 103 12.87 5.16 2.59
CA GLN A 103 12.22 3.87 2.29
C GLN A 103 11.62 3.24 3.54
N GLU A 104 10.42 2.66 3.41
CA GLU A 104 9.80 1.88 4.48
C GLU A 104 10.52 0.54 4.66
N ARG A 105 10.79 0.19 5.91
CA ARG A 105 11.29 -1.13 6.34
C ARG A 105 10.44 -1.65 7.47
N ILE A 106 10.23 -2.97 7.51
CA ILE A 106 9.59 -3.62 8.65
C ILE A 106 10.66 -3.97 9.66
N SER A 107 10.40 -3.67 10.92
CA SER A 107 11.25 -4.07 12.04
C SER A 107 10.38 -4.62 13.16
N GLU A 108 10.91 -5.60 13.88
CA GLU A 108 10.28 -6.10 15.09
C GLU A 108 10.30 -5.03 16.19
N VAL A 109 9.22 -4.99 16.98
CA VAL A 109 9.14 -4.12 18.16
C VAL A 109 9.81 -4.83 19.33
N HIS A 110 11.04 -4.44 19.64
CA HIS A 110 11.76 -4.96 20.80
C HIS A 110 11.40 -4.18 22.08
N ARG A 111 11.45 -4.87 23.22
CA ARG A 111 11.36 -4.22 24.54
C ARG A 111 12.73 -3.65 24.89
N THR A 112 12.75 -2.41 25.36
CA THR A 112 13.95 -1.76 25.89
C THR A 112 13.85 -1.70 27.41
N TRP A 113 14.92 -2.04 28.10
CA TRP A 113 15.03 -1.94 29.56
C TRP A 113 16.22 -1.05 29.93
N CYS A 114 16.11 -0.34 31.05
CA CYS A 114 17.17 0.49 31.63
C CYS A 114 17.76 -0.20 32.87
#